data_AF-G1X4R1-F1
#
_entry.id   AF-G1X4R1-F1
#
_cell.length_a   1.000
_cell.length_b   1.000
_cell.length_c   1.000
_cell.angle_alpha   90.00
_cell.angle_beta   90.00
_cell.angle_gamma   90.00
#
_symmetry.space_group_name_H-M   'P 1'
#
loop_
_entity.id
_entity.type
_entity.pdbx_description
1 polymer ?
#
loop_
_entity_poly.entity_id
_entity_poly.type
_entity_poly.pdbx_seq_one_letter_code
_entity_poly.pdbx_strand_id
1 'polypeptide(L)'
;MAVLRALLLLATVTRVLANAKYTGTGSTGLYWDCCKPSCSWTEKGPWLTHPVQTCKKDDSPLNDFTVGSACGQGGTAFVCNNQQPWAVNDTFSYAFTSTFIPGASEFDWCCSCYELTFLNGGLEGKRMIVQASNTGYDDPKRTIFGVGAPGEKDYADGCMDRYNSDGGGFLGKEGRPLTKRSDCESLPKQLQQGCFWRFDWFLDAFKPNMTFQRVKCPKALTDITGCIRDDEDKFNASAGGKTNAASTPRGDSFGLLATSLVLAAFAFAFNV
;
A
#
# COMPACT_ATOMS: atom_id res chain seq x y z
N MET A 1 -38.56 -4.50 -26.49
CA MET A 1 -37.72 -3.36 -26.05
C MET A 1 -37.55 -3.25 -24.53
N ALA A 2 -38.55 -3.55 -23.70
CA ALA A 2 -38.42 -3.48 -22.22
C ALA A 2 -37.43 -4.51 -21.64
N VAL A 3 -37.42 -5.74 -22.16
CA VAL A 3 -36.50 -6.82 -21.73
C VAL A 3 -35.03 -6.48 -22.02
N LEU A 4 -34.76 -5.84 -23.16
CA LEU A 4 -33.41 -5.40 -23.53
C LEU A 4 -32.92 -4.26 -22.63
N ARG A 5 -33.80 -3.32 -22.24
CA ARG A 5 -33.48 -2.25 -21.27
C ARG A 5 -33.20 -2.80 -19.86
N ALA A 6 -33.94 -3.81 -19.42
CA ALA A 6 -33.72 -4.47 -18.13
C ALA A 6 -32.38 -5.24 -18.08
N LEU A 7 -32.02 -5.93 -19.17
CA LEU A 7 -30.71 -6.61 -19.31
C LEU A 7 -29.53 -5.64 -19.33
N LEU A 8 -29.67 -4.50 -20.01
CA LEU A 8 -28.65 -3.44 -20.03
C LEU A 8 -28.48 -2.77 -18.65
N LEU A 9 -29.55 -2.58 -17.88
CA LEU A 9 -29.49 -2.06 -16.51
C LEU A 9 -28.85 -3.06 -15.52
N LEU A 10 -29.09 -4.36 -15.67
CA LEU A 10 -28.47 -5.38 -14.82
C LEU A 10 -26.96 -5.52 -15.08
N ALA A 11 -26.54 -5.40 -16.34
CA ALA A 11 -25.13 -5.45 -16.74
C ALA A 11 -24.32 -4.20 -16.32
N THR A 12 -24.95 -3.04 -16.20
CA THR A 12 -24.28 -1.81 -15.74
C THR A 12 -24.13 -1.78 -14.22
N VAL A 13 -25.16 -2.20 -13.46
CA VAL A 13 -25.08 -2.26 -11.97
C VAL A 13 -24.03 -3.28 -11.50
N THR A 14 -23.90 -4.42 -12.19
CA THR A 14 -22.86 -5.43 -11.86
C THR A 14 -21.43 -4.94 -12.13
N ARG A 15 -21.22 -4.11 -13.16
CA ARG A 15 -19.90 -3.50 -13.45
C ARG A 15 -19.49 -2.40 -12.48
N VAL A 16 -20.46 -1.66 -11.92
CA VAL A 16 -20.19 -0.60 -10.94
C VAL A 16 -19.77 -1.19 -9.59
N LEU A 17 -20.40 -2.30 -9.16
CA LEU A 17 -20.04 -2.98 -7.90
C LEU A 17 -18.69 -3.73 -7.98
N ALA A 18 -18.30 -4.21 -9.16
CA ALA A 18 -17.03 -4.95 -9.33
C ALA A 18 -15.76 -4.11 -9.15
N ASN A 19 -15.85 -2.78 -9.23
CA ASN A 19 -14.68 -1.87 -9.21
C ASN A 19 -14.37 -1.27 -7.83
N ALA A 20 -15.31 -1.28 -6.88
CA ALA A 20 -15.13 -0.60 -5.59
C ALA A 20 -13.98 -1.18 -4.73
N LYS A 21 -13.63 -2.46 -4.95
CA LYS A 21 -12.50 -3.11 -4.27
C LYS A 21 -11.13 -2.83 -4.90
N TYR A 22 -11.13 -2.27 -6.10
CA TYR A 22 -9.90 -1.95 -6.84
C TYR A 22 -9.61 -0.47 -6.87
N THR A 23 -10.59 0.39 -6.62
CA THR A 23 -10.37 1.83 -6.57
C THR A 23 -11.47 2.53 -5.79
N GLY A 24 -11.12 3.67 -5.20
CA GLY A 24 -12.09 4.53 -4.52
C GLY A 24 -11.42 5.55 -3.62
N THR A 25 -12.18 6.03 -2.65
CA THR A 25 -11.71 6.91 -1.58
C THR A 25 -11.74 6.18 -0.25
N GLY A 26 -10.83 6.54 0.64
CA GLY A 26 -10.80 6.03 2.00
C GLY A 26 -10.07 6.98 2.93
N SER A 27 -9.88 6.53 4.16
CA SER A 27 -9.00 7.19 5.12
C SER A 27 -7.90 6.23 5.54
N THR A 28 -6.74 6.80 5.88
CA THR A 28 -5.69 6.03 6.55
C THR A 28 -5.79 6.19 8.07
N GLY A 29 -4.85 5.57 8.76
CA GLY A 29 -4.62 5.68 10.20
C GLY A 29 -3.27 5.04 10.50
N LEU A 30 -2.90 4.94 11.77
CA LEU A 30 -1.67 4.28 12.20
C LEU A 30 -2.03 3.20 13.23
N TYR A 31 -1.30 2.09 13.23
CA TYR A 31 -1.37 1.05 14.26
C TYR A 31 -0.05 0.31 14.37
N TRP A 32 0.23 -0.31 15.51
CA TRP A 32 1.25 -1.36 15.65
C TRP A 32 1.05 -2.09 16.98
N ASP A 33 0.53 -3.31 16.92
CA ASP A 33 0.20 -4.14 18.08
C ASP A 33 1.09 -5.39 18.20
N CYS A 34 2.09 -5.51 17.32
CA CYS A 34 2.99 -6.65 17.20
C CYS A 34 2.32 -8.00 16.90
N CYS A 35 1.00 -8.04 16.73
CA CYS A 35 0.25 -9.27 16.56
C CYS A 35 0.60 -9.96 15.24
N LYS A 36 0.36 -11.26 15.16
CA LYS A 36 0.32 -11.98 13.88
C LYS A 36 -0.71 -11.28 12.96
N PRO A 37 -0.31 -10.75 11.79
CA PRO A 37 -1.24 -10.13 10.86
C PRO A 37 -2.27 -11.14 10.34
N SER A 38 -3.53 -10.74 10.14
CA SER A 38 -4.58 -11.66 9.72
C SER A 38 -4.31 -12.33 8.38
N CYS A 39 -3.64 -11.67 7.44
CA CYS A 39 -3.27 -12.27 6.14
C CYS A 39 -2.10 -13.28 6.24
N SER A 40 -1.68 -13.64 7.45
CA SER A 40 -0.69 -14.69 7.73
C SER A 40 -1.33 -16.06 7.98
N TRP A 41 -2.66 -16.14 7.91
CA TRP A 41 -3.41 -17.40 8.03
C TRP A 41 -3.68 -18.00 6.64
N THR A 42 -3.47 -19.31 6.52
CA THR A 42 -3.47 -20.03 5.24
C THR A 42 -4.77 -19.91 4.46
N GLU A 43 -5.90 -19.78 5.13
CA GLU A 43 -7.24 -19.74 4.54
C GLU A 43 -7.68 -18.36 4.01
N LYS A 44 -6.84 -17.32 4.17
CA LYS A 44 -7.26 -15.91 3.98
C LYS A 44 -7.12 -15.36 2.58
N GLY A 45 -6.57 -16.13 1.65
CA GLY A 45 -6.40 -15.65 0.30
C GLY A 45 -5.98 -16.76 -0.65
N PRO A 46 -6.04 -16.46 -1.95
CA PRO A 46 -5.38 -17.29 -2.94
C PRO A 46 -3.91 -16.87 -3.03
N TRP A 47 -3.00 -17.77 -2.71
CA TRP A 47 -1.56 -17.50 -2.71
C TRP A 47 -0.91 -18.12 -3.95
N LEU A 48 -0.06 -17.34 -4.63
CA LEU A 48 0.93 -17.89 -5.56
C LEU A 48 2.12 -18.49 -4.79
N THR A 49 2.46 -17.88 -3.65
CA THR A 49 3.56 -18.29 -2.78
C THR A 49 3.04 -18.83 -1.45
N HIS A 50 2.86 -17.97 -0.44
CA HIS A 50 2.40 -18.31 0.91
C HIS A 50 1.75 -17.08 1.57
N PRO A 51 1.05 -17.22 2.71
CA PRO A 51 0.52 -16.09 3.49
C PRO A 51 1.62 -15.12 3.94
N VAL A 52 1.25 -13.98 4.52
CA VAL A 52 2.25 -13.03 5.07
C VAL A 52 3.19 -13.73 6.07
N GLN A 53 4.50 -13.55 5.86
CA GLN A 53 5.54 -14.06 6.74
C GLN A 53 5.35 -13.52 8.17
N THR A 54 5.42 -14.41 9.16
CA THR A 54 5.42 -14.05 10.59
C THR A 54 6.77 -14.36 11.20
N CYS A 55 7.04 -13.79 12.36
CA CYS A 55 8.30 -13.96 13.05
C CYS A 55 8.09 -14.40 14.50
N LYS A 56 9.10 -15.06 15.06
CA LYS A 56 9.19 -15.33 16.49
C LYS A 56 9.51 -14.05 17.26
N LYS A 57 9.54 -14.15 18.59
CA LYS A 57 9.92 -13.06 19.50
C LYS A 57 11.24 -12.40 19.12
N ASP A 58 12.24 -13.20 18.75
CA ASP A 58 13.58 -12.76 18.31
C ASP A 58 13.67 -12.26 16.86
N ASP A 59 12.52 -12.11 16.17
CA ASP A 59 12.41 -11.70 14.76
C ASP A 59 12.88 -12.74 13.73
N SER A 60 13.18 -13.97 14.14
CA SER A 60 13.44 -15.05 13.18
C SER A 60 12.15 -15.48 12.46
N PRO A 61 12.17 -15.71 11.14
CA PRO A 61 10.97 -16.06 10.38
C PRO A 61 10.41 -17.43 10.77
N LEU A 62 9.08 -17.54 10.80
CA LEU A 62 8.32 -18.77 11.01
C LEU A 62 7.84 -19.35 9.67
N ASN A 63 8.28 -20.56 9.34
CA ASN A 63 7.80 -21.26 8.13
C ASN A 63 6.47 -22.00 8.36
N ASP A 64 6.04 -22.14 9.61
CA ASP A 64 4.75 -22.73 9.97
C ASP A 64 3.70 -21.64 10.16
N PHE A 65 2.84 -21.48 9.15
CA PHE A 65 1.75 -20.50 9.14
C PHE A 65 0.59 -20.86 10.09
N THR A 66 0.60 -22.06 10.70
CA THR A 66 -0.42 -22.48 11.68
C THR A 66 -0.14 -21.98 13.09
N VAL A 67 1.08 -21.50 13.36
CA VAL A 67 1.47 -20.97 14.68
C VAL A 67 0.52 -19.83 15.08
N GLY A 68 -0.05 -19.96 16.28
CA GLY A 68 -0.98 -18.99 16.85
C GLY A 68 -0.38 -17.60 17.03
N SER A 69 -1.22 -16.57 16.96
CA SER A 69 -0.82 -15.21 17.33
C SER A 69 -0.37 -15.16 18.78
N ALA A 70 0.71 -14.44 19.04
CA ALA A 70 1.08 -14.11 20.42
C ALA A 70 0.01 -13.26 21.13
N CYS A 71 -0.75 -12.48 20.38
CA CYS A 71 -1.86 -11.70 20.94
C CYS A 71 -3.05 -12.57 21.31
N GLY A 72 -3.46 -12.50 22.58
CA GLY A 72 -4.73 -12.98 23.12
C GLY A 72 -4.94 -14.51 23.22
N GLN A 73 -4.16 -15.32 22.51
CA GLN A 73 -4.43 -16.77 22.35
C GLN A 73 -3.24 -17.67 22.76
N GLY A 74 -2.20 -17.11 23.39
CA GLY A 74 -1.04 -17.87 23.88
C GLY A 74 -0.16 -18.46 22.77
N GLY A 75 -0.28 -17.96 21.54
CA GLY A 75 0.62 -18.32 20.45
C GLY A 75 1.99 -17.66 20.56
N THR A 76 2.80 -17.81 19.52
CA THR A 76 4.19 -17.30 19.50
C THR A 76 4.58 -16.59 18.21
N ALA A 77 3.62 -16.36 17.31
CA ALA A 77 3.82 -15.62 16.07
C ALA A 77 3.50 -14.13 16.25
N PHE A 78 4.41 -13.29 15.75
CA PHE A 78 4.33 -11.83 15.72
C PHE A 78 4.46 -11.34 14.27
N VAL A 79 4.04 -10.11 13.98
CA VAL A 79 4.44 -9.39 12.75
C VAL A 79 5.98 -9.27 12.70
N CYS A 80 6.61 -9.42 11.53
CA CYS A 80 8.06 -9.25 11.43
C CYS A 80 8.47 -7.77 11.50
N ASN A 81 9.63 -7.44 12.07
CA ASN A 81 10.07 -6.04 12.19
C ASN A 81 10.30 -5.38 10.84
N ASN A 82 10.69 -6.12 9.81
CA ASN A 82 10.87 -5.56 8.48
C ASN A 82 9.54 -5.14 7.81
N GLN A 83 8.37 -5.45 8.39
CA GLN A 83 7.06 -5.04 7.88
C GLN A 83 6.63 -3.65 8.40
N GLN A 84 7.56 -2.70 8.42
CA GLN A 84 7.36 -1.29 8.79
C GLN A 84 7.31 -0.39 7.54
N PRO A 85 6.78 0.84 7.63
CA PRO A 85 6.81 1.81 6.55
C PRO A 85 8.19 2.44 6.38
N TRP A 86 8.48 2.91 5.17
CA TRP A 86 9.68 3.71 4.89
C TRP A 86 9.45 4.68 3.72
N ALA A 87 10.07 5.86 3.83
CA ALA A 87 10.08 6.84 2.77
C ALA A 87 11.12 6.47 1.71
N VAL A 88 10.75 6.56 0.44
CA VAL A 88 11.69 6.47 -0.68
C VAL A 88 12.24 7.86 -1.01
N ASN A 89 11.38 8.87 -0.92
CA ASN A 89 11.71 10.30 -1.02
C ASN A 89 10.58 11.14 -0.38
N ASP A 90 10.69 12.47 -0.43
CA ASP A 90 9.75 13.39 0.20
C ASP A 90 8.30 13.25 -0.27
N THR A 91 8.07 12.67 -1.45
CA THR A 91 6.73 12.54 -2.05
C THR A 91 6.24 11.10 -2.18
N PHE A 92 7.08 10.12 -1.88
CA PHE A 92 6.76 8.70 -2.08
C PHE A 92 7.25 7.79 -0.95
N SER A 93 6.38 6.88 -0.50
CA SER A 93 6.63 5.91 0.58
C SER A 93 6.12 4.52 0.24
N TYR A 94 6.64 3.51 0.94
CA TYR A 94 6.08 2.16 1.00
C TYR A 94 5.62 1.84 2.41
N ALA A 95 4.63 0.94 2.55
CA ALA A 95 4.19 0.46 3.85
C ALA A 95 3.39 -0.86 3.79
N PHE A 96 2.98 -1.34 4.95
CA PHE A 96 2.05 -2.46 5.13
C PHE A 96 0.82 -1.96 5.89
N THR A 97 -0.35 -2.50 5.56
CA THR A 97 -1.61 -1.99 6.13
C THR A 97 -2.53 -3.05 6.69
N SER A 98 -3.28 -2.66 7.72
CA SER A 98 -4.61 -3.20 7.97
C SER A 98 -5.58 -2.60 6.96
N THR A 99 -6.35 -3.44 6.29
CA THR A 99 -7.26 -3.02 5.21
C THR A 99 -8.68 -3.45 5.50
N PHE A 100 -9.63 -2.57 5.20
CA PHE A 100 -11.05 -2.90 5.14
C PHE A 100 -11.66 -2.14 3.98
N ILE A 101 -12.36 -2.84 3.09
CA ILE A 101 -13.09 -2.24 1.97
C ILE A 101 -14.53 -2.76 2.01
N PRO A 102 -15.55 -1.88 2.18
CA PRO A 102 -16.94 -2.30 2.22
C PRO A 102 -17.34 -3.12 0.99
N GLY A 103 -17.98 -4.26 1.21
CA GLY A 103 -18.39 -5.19 0.14
C GLY A 103 -17.28 -6.10 -0.39
N ALA A 104 -16.07 -6.05 0.18
CA ALA A 104 -14.99 -7.00 -0.05
C ALA A 104 -14.73 -7.87 1.20
N SER A 105 -13.82 -8.83 1.07
CA SER A 105 -13.40 -9.74 2.14
C SER A 105 -11.88 -9.85 2.23
N GLU A 106 -11.37 -10.52 3.28
CA GLU A 106 -9.94 -10.84 3.39
C GLU A 106 -9.40 -11.55 2.15
N PHE A 107 -10.22 -12.42 1.54
CA PHE A 107 -9.88 -13.10 0.30
C PHE A 107 -9.59 -12.13 -0.85
N ASP A 108 -10.23 -10.96 -0.86
CA ASP A 108 -10.02 -9.92 -1.87
C ASP A 108 -8.77 -9.08 -1.60
N TRP A 109 -8.55 -8.63 -0.35
CA TRP A 109 -7.49 -7.68 -0.06
C TRP A 109 -6.18 -8.31 0.41
N CYS A 110 -6.19 -9.47 1.07
CA CYS A 110 -4.97 -10.02 1.66
C CYS A 110 -3.86 -10.19 0.62
N CYS A 111 -2.71 -9.60 0.93
CA CYS A 111 -1.50 -9.49 0.11
C CYS A 111 -1.63 -8.70 -1.20
N SER A 112 -2.77 -8.06 -1.44
CA SER A 112 -2.94 -7.12 -2.55
C SER A 112 -2.20 -5.82 -2.27
N CYS A 113 -1.70 -5.17 -3.32
CA CYS A 113 -1.11 -3.85 -3.20
C CYS A 113 -1.99 -2.74 -3.73
N TYR A 114 -1.90 -1.58 -3.08
CA TYR A 114 -2.68 -0.40 -3.43
C TYR A 114 -1.77 0.82 -3.45
N GLU A 115 -1.86 1.63 -4.51
CA GLU A 115 -1.31 2.99 -4.53
C GLU A 115 -2.33 3.93 -3.89
N LEU A 116 -1.88 4.64 -2.88
CA LEU A 116 -2.63 5.64 -2.13
C LEU A 116 -2.15 7.03 -2.56
N THR A 117 -3.08 7.96 -2.78
CA THR A 117 -2.77 9.38 -2.99
C THR A 117 -3.51 10.20 -1.96
N PHE A 118 -2.76 10.90 -1.10
CA PHE A 118 -3.35 11.70 -0.02
C PHE A 118 -4.01 12.97 -0.56
N LEU A 119 -5.18 13.31 -0.01
CA LEU A 119 -6.05 14.35 -0.53
C LEU A 119 -6.02 15.65 0.30
N ASN A 120 -5.40 15.64 1.47
CA ASN A 120 -5.49 16.78 2.38
C ASN A 120 -4.30 16.87 3.36
N GLY A 121 -4.18 18.05 3.97
CA GLY A 121 -3.17 18.33 5.00
C GLY A 121 -1.74 18.35 4.45
N GLY A 122 -0.74 18.23 5.32
CA GLY A 122 0.67 18.23 4.93
C GLY A 122 1.11 17.04 4.07
N LEU A 123 0.21 16.08 3.82
CA LEU A 123 0.44 14.94 2.96
C LEU A 123 -0.18 15.09 1.56
N GLU A 124 -0.96 16.14 1.30
CA GLU A 124 -1.67 16.31 0.03
C GLU A 124 -0.74 16.13 -1.19
N GLY A 125 -1.15 15.26 -2.12
CA GLY A 125 -0.38 14.93 -3.32
C GLY A 125 0.76 13.92 -3.12
N LYS A 126 1.18 13.62 -1.87
CA LYS A 126 2.11 12.51 -1.62
C LYS A 126 1.44 11.18 -1.96
N ARG A 127 2.28 10.21 -2.32
CA ARG A 127 1.85 8.87 -2.72
C ARG A 127 2.50 7.80 -1.86
N MET A 128 1.79 6.70 -1.67
CA MET A 128 2.30 5.55 -0.93
C MET A 128 1.79 4.27 -1.55
N ILE A 129 2.66 3.29 -1.80
CA ILE A 129 2.21 1.94 -2.17
C ILE A 129 2.23 1.07 -0.93
N VAL A 130 1.10 0.44 -0.65
CA VAL A 130 0.93 -0.41 0.53
C VAL A 130 0.62 -1.84 0.13
N GLN A 131 1.07 -2.81 0.92
CA GLN A 131 0.58 -4.18 0.86
C GLN A 131 -0.36 -4.44 2.03
N ALA A 132 -1.57 -4.92 1.75
CA ALA A 132 -2.53 -5.29 2.78
C ALA A 132 -2.09 -6.60 3.46
N SER A 133 -1.66 -6.50 4.73
CA SER A 133 -1.17 -7.64 5.51
C SER A 133 -2.09 -8.01 6.67
N ASN A 134 -3.01 -7.12 7.06
CA ASN A 134 -3.94 -7.31 8.16
C ASN A 134 -5.33 -6.78 7.78
N THR A 135 -6.30 -6.99 8.67
CA THR A 135 -7.66 -6.45 8.51
C THR A 135 -7.98 -5.39 9.56
N GLY A 136 -8.58 -4.27 9.12
CA GLY A 136 -8.97 -3.15 9.98
C GLY A 136 -10.47 -3.12 10.27
N TYR A 137 -10.97 -4.00 11.16
CA TYR A 137 -12.40 -4.11 11.48
C TYR A 137 -12.96 -2.97 12.36
N ASP A 138 -12.14 -2.01 12.76
CA ASP A 138 -12.49 -0.98 13.76
C ASP A 138 -13.62 -0.03 13.32
N ASP A 139 -13.81 0.15 12.01
CA ASP A 139 -14.93 0.91 11.47
C ASP A 139 -15.37 0.32 10.11
N PRO A 140 -16.25 -0.70 10.13
CA PRO A 140 -16.61 -1.48 8.96
C PRO A 140 -17.56 -0.75 8.00
N LYS A 141 -17.84 0.54 8.23
CA LYS A 141 -18.71 1.37 7.38
C LYS A 141 -17.94 2.16 6.33
N ARG A 142 -16.60 2.19 6.41
CA ARG A 142 -15.75 3.01 5.53
C ARG A 142 -14.57 2.20 5.03
N THR A 143 -14.00 2.63 3.90
CA THR A 143 -12.73 2.08 3.42
C THR A 143 -11.58 2.61 4.25
N ILE A 144 -10.79 1.71 4.82
CA ILE A 144 -9.69 2.03 5.74
C ILE A 144 -8.43 1.30 5.31
N PHE A 145 -7.32 2.03 5.33
CA PHE A 145 -5.97 1.52 5.16
C PHE A 145 -5.11 2.03 6.32
N GLY A 146 -5.15 1.32 7.46
CA GLY A 146 -4.35 1.65 8.63
C GLY A 146 -2.91 1.21 8.40
N VAL A 147 -1.94 2.12 8.49
CA VAL A 147 -0.53 1.84 8.25
C VAL A 147 0.10 1.27 9.51
N GLY A 148 0.81 0.14 9.36
CA GLY A 148 1.54 -0.50 10.45
C GLY A 148 2.80 0.29 10.82
N ALA A 149 2.70 1.28 11.71
CA ALA A 149 3.82 2.14 12.14
C ALA A 149 4.07 2.04 13.66
N PRO A 150 5.29 1.68 14.11
CA PRO A 150 5.60 1.59 15.53
C PRO A 150 5.42 2.90 16.31
N GLY A 151 5.22 2.76 17.63
CA GLY A 151 4.91 3.88 18.54
C GLY A 151 3.41 4.16 18.65
N GLU A 152 2.57 3.37 18.00
CA GLU A 152 1.12 3.38 18.18
C GLU A 152 0.66 2.47 19.32
N LYS A 153 -0.64 2.51 19.63
CA LYS A 153 -1.22 1.73 20.72
C LYS A 153 -1.06 0.22 20.49
N ASP A 154 -0.51 -0.46 21.49
CA ASP A 154 -0.56 -1.91 21.63
C ASP A 154 -1.96 -2.31 22.16
N TYR A 155 -2.82 -2.80 21.28
CA TYR A 155 -4.22 -3.10 21.63
C TYR A 155 -4.41 -4.44 22.35
N ALA A 156 -3.46 -5.37 22.21
CA ALA A 156 -3.60 -6.74 22.67
C ALA A 156 -2.37 -7.23 23.46
N ASP A 157 -1.59 -6.28 23.99
CA ASP A 157 -0.35 -6.50 24.73
C ASP A 157 0.70 -7.33 23.95
N GLY A 158 0.58 -7.39 22.62
CA GLY A 158 1.46 -8.20 21.78
C GLY A 158 2.88 -7.65 21.74
N CYS A 159 3.05 -6.34 21.80
CA CYS A 159 4.36 -5.72 21.86
C CYS A 159 4.97 -5.85 23.25
N MET A 160 4.15 -5.76 24.30
CA MET A 160 4.59 -6.06 25.67
C MET A 160 5.05 -7.52 25.79
N ASP A 161 4.33 -8.46 25.20
CA ASP A 161 4.71 -9.87 25.16
C ASP A 161 5.98 -10.11 24.33
N ARG A 162 6.17 -9.37 23.24
CA ARG A 162 7.34 -9.51 22.38
C ARG A 162 8.60 -8.91 22.98
N TYR A 163 8.49 -7.76 23.62
CA TYR A 163 9.65 -6.97 24.05
C TYR A 163 9.84 -6.94 25.57
N ASN A 164 8.98 -7.64 26.34
CA ASN A 164 9.01 -7.67 27.81
C ASN A 164 8.99 -6.25 28.43
N SER A 165 9.40 -6.15 29.70
CA SER A 165 9.66 -4.90 30.44
C SER A 165 10.80 -4.03 29.88
N ASP A 166 11.52 -4.48 28.84
CA ASP A 166 12.41 -3.59 28.06
C ASP A 166 11.57 -2.64 27.16
N GLY A 167 10.25 -2.91 27.03
CA GLY A 167 9.24 -2.17 26.29
C GLY A 167 8.59 -0.99 27.00
N GLY A 168 9.24 -0.41 28.03
CA GLY A 168 8.76 0.82 28.69
C GLY A 168 8.58 2.03 27.76
N GLY A 169 9.12 1.96 26.53
CA GLY A 169 8.90 2.95 25.47
C GLY A 169 7.83 2.58 24.44
N PHE A 170 7.36 1.32 24.38
CA PHE A 170 6.34 0.92 23.40
C PHE A 170 4.98 1.53 23.73
N LEU A 171 4.67 1.52 25.03
CA LEU A 171 3.56 2.26 25.60
C LEU A 171 4.08 3.64 25.99
N GLY A 172 3.60 4.68 25.31
CA GLY A 172 3.61 6.02 25.88
C GLY A 172 2.90 6.05 27.23
N LYS A 173 2.93 7.20 27.90
CA LYS A 173 2.38 7.35 29.26
C LYS A 173 0.95 6.76 29.36
N GLU A 174 0.71 5.91 30.36
CA GLU A 174 -0.59 5.25 30.63
C GLU A 174 -1.07 4.28 29.51
N GLY A 175 -0.18 3.69 28.71
CA GLY A 175 -0.60 2.76 27.65
C GLY A 175 -1.08 3.45 26.37
N ARG A 176 -0.70 4.72 26.18
CA ARG A 176 -1.11 5.54 25.03
C ARG A 176 -0.05 5.51 23.92
N PRO A 177 -0.41 5.83 22.66
CA PRO A 177 0.58 6.07 21.61
C PRO A 177 1.64 7.10 22.02
N LEU A 178 2.83 6.98 21.45
CA LEU A 178 3.85 8.02 21.51
C LEU A 178 3.34 9.31 20.89
N THR A 179 3.73 10.45 21.46
CA THR A 179 3.22 11.77 21.05
C THR A 179 4.29 12.70 20.48
N LYS A 180 5.56 12.31 20.60
CA LYS A 180 6.68 13.08 20.07
C LYS A 180 7.62 12.19 19.31
N ARG A 181 8.21 12.75 18.25
CA ARG A 181 9.29 12.13 17.48
C ARG A 181 10.45 11.63 18.36
N SER A 182 10.85 12.41 19.36
CA SER A 182 11.93 12.02 20.29
C SER A 182 11.61 10.77 21.10
N ASP A 183 10.33 10.49 21.34
CA ASP A 183 9.92 9.32 22.12
C ASP A 183 10.25 8.00 21.36
N CYS A 184 10.40 8.06 20.03
CA CYS A 184 10.83 6.90 19.24
C CYS A 184 12.17 6.33 19.69
N GLU A 185 13.05 7.12 20.30
CA GLU A 185 14.35 6.66 20.83
C GLU A 185 14.20 5.66 21.98
N SER A 186 13.02 5.63 22.63
CA SER A 186 12.70 4.66 23.68
C SER A 186 12.21 3.30 23.16
N LEU A 187 11.92 3.19 21.86
CA LEU A 187 11.53 1.93 21.24
C LEU A 187 12.74 1.02 21.01
N PRO A 188 12.54 -0.32 20.94
CA PRO A 188 13.55 -1.24 20.44
C PRO A 188 14.16 -0.74 19.14
N LYS A 189 15.49 -0.84 19.01
CA LYS A 189 16.26 -0.24 17.90
C LYS A 189 15.71 -0.59 16.51
N GLN A 190 15.18 -1.80 16.36
CA GLN A 190 14.59 -2.34 15.13
C GLN A 190 13.31 -1.59 14.71
N LEU A 191 12.61 -0.95 15.64
CA LEU A 191 11.32 -0.28 15.41
C LEU A 191 11.42 1.25 15.32
N GLN A 192 12.59 1.81 15.66
CA GLN A 192 12.78 3.26 15.71
C GLN A 192 12.58 3.90 14.34
N GLN A 193 13.02 3.25 13.26
CA GLN A 193 12.92 3.83 11.91
C GLN A 193 11.46 3.97 11.44
N GLY A 194 10.62 2.95 11.64
CA GLY A 194 9.19 3.07 11.33
C GLY A 194 8.48 4.09 12.23
N CYS A 195 8.92 4.25 13.49
CA CYS A 195 8.42 5.30 14.36
C CYS A 195 8.85 6.70 13.90
N PHE A 196 10.11 6.90 13.51
CA PHE A 196 10.56 8.18 12.96
C PHE A 196 9.82 8.52 11.67
N TRP A 197 9.59 7.54 10.79
CA TRP A 197 8.78 7.72 9.58
C TRP A 197 7.41 8.32 9.88
N ARG A 198 6.74 7.88 10.95
CA ARG A 198 5.43 8.41 11.36
C ARG A 198 5.48 9.92 11.58
N PHE A 199 6.52 10.43 12.23
CA PHE A 199 6.63 11.86 12.53
C PHE A 199 7.28 12.65 11.38
N ASP A 200 8.15 12.02 10.60
CA ASP A 200 8.95 12.70 9.56
C ASP A 200 8.23 12.77 8.22
N TRP A 201 7.83 11.62 7.69
CA TRP A 201 7.22 11.56 6.35
C TRP A 201 5.70 11.66 6.41
N PHE A 202 5.10 10.96 7.39
CA PHE A 202 3.65 10.92 7.59
C PHE A 202 3.13 12.09 8.44
N LEU A 203 4.03 12.89 9.04
CA LEU A 203 3.72 14.11 9.78
C LEU A 203 2.73 13.91 10.94
N ASP A 204 2.69 12.71 11.51
CA ASP A 204 1.74 12.28 12.54
C ASP A 204 0.28 12.63 12.19
N ALA A 205 -0.07 12.55 10.90
CA ALA A 205 -1.35 13.02 10.40
C ALA A 205 -2.51 12.18 10.97
N PHE A 206 -3.52 12.86 11.54
CA PHE A 206 -4.69 12.18 12.09
C PHE A 206 -5.67 11.77 10.99
N LYS A 207 -5.72 10.47 10.69
CA LYS A 207 -6.64 9.82 9.75
C LYS A 207 -6.83 10.58 8.42
N PRO A 208 -5.74 10.90 7.68
CA PRO A 208 -5.84 11.67 6.45
C PRO A 208 -6.61 10.89 5.38
N ASN A 209 -7.32 11.64 4.53
CA ASN A 209 -8.11 11.09 3.45
C ASN A 209 -7.21 10.79 2.26
N MET A 210 -7.55 9.76 1.50
CA MET A 210 -6.83 9.38 0.30
C MET A 210 -7.76 8.79 -0.76
N THR A 211 -7.30 8.80 -2.01
CA THR A 211 -7.77 7.84 -3.01
C THR A 211 -6.87 6.61 -3.00
N PHE A 212 -7.43 5.47 -3.40
CA PHE A 212 -6.67 4.25 -3.60
C PHE A 212 -6.94 3.64 -4.97
N GLN A 213 -5.95 2.91 -5.47
CA GLN A 213 -6.04 2.07 -6.66
C GLN A 213 -5.24 0.80 -6.44
N ARG A 214 -5.81 -0.37 -6.75
CA ARG A 214 -5.12 -1.65 -6.73
C ARG A 214 -4.08 -1.68 -7.86
N VAL A 215 -2.87 -2.05 -7.50
CA VAL A 215 -1.70 -2.08 -8.39
C VAL A 215 -0.97 -3.39 -8.19
N LYS A 216 -0.12 -3.74 -9.16
CA LYS A 216 0.81 -4.85 -9.00
C LYS A 216 1.77 -4.55 -7.85
N CYS A 217 1.91 -5.50 -6.93
CA CYS A 217 2.81 -5.44 -5.81
C CYS A 217 4.26 -5.31 -6.29
N PRO A 218 4.98 -4.26 -5.86
CA PRO A 218 6.40 -4.14 -6.13
C PRO A 218 7.17 -5.17 -5.32
N LYS A 219 8.28 -5.66 -5.87
CA LYS A 219 9.22 -6.55 -5.16
C LYS A 219 9.69 -5.98 -3.83
N ALA A 220 9.79 -4.66 -3.73
CA ALA A 220 10.12 -3.97 -2.48
C ALA A 220 9.20 -4.32 -1.30
N LEU A 221 7.95 -4.72 -1.56
CA LEU A 221 7.00 -5.18 -0.54
C LEU A 221 6.92 -6.72 -0.48
N THR A 222 6.85 -7.40 -1.63
CA THR A 222 6.69 -8.86 -1.65
C THR A 222 7.93 -9.60 -1.18
N ASP A 223 9.12 -9.05 -1.37
CA ASP A 223 10.37 -9.65 -0.89
C ASP A 223 10.48 -9.54 0.65
N ILE A 224 9.70 -8.66 1.29
CA ILE A 224 9.62 -8.52 2.75
C ILE A 224 8.63 -9.52 3.35
N THR A 225 7.42 -9.62 2.79
CA THR A 225 6.35 -10.48 3.33
C THR A 225 6.36 -11.90 2.79
N GLY A 226 7.03 -12.12 1.65
CA GLY A 226 6.95 -13.36 0.87
C GLY A 226 5.58 -13.63 0.27
N CYS A 227 4.58 -12.76 0.49
CA CYS A 227 3.21 -13.03 0.09
C CYS A 227 2.89 -12.43 -1.26
N ILE A 228 2.52 -13.30 -2.21
CA ILE A 228 2.13 -12.95 -3.56
C ILE A 228 0.82 -13.67 -3.87
N ARG A 229 -0.13 -12.95 -4.46
CA ARG A 229 -1.43 -13.51 -4.86
C ARG A 229 -1.36 -14.20 -6.22
N ASP A 230 -2.23 -15.17 -6.46
CA ASP A 230 -2.34 -15.84 -7.77
C ASP A 230 -2.90 -14.92 -8.88
N ASP A 231 -3.56 -13.83 -8.49
CA ASP A 231 -4.16 -12.84 -9.38
C ASP A 231 -3.26 -11.63 -9.63
N GLU A 232 -2.03 -11.63 -9.10
CA GLU A 232 -1.11 -10.47 -9.11
C GLU A 232 -0.78 -9.98 -10.53
N ASP A 233 -0.64 -10.91 -11.48
CA ASP A 233 -0.33 -10.59 -12.88
C ASP A 233 -1.49 -9.96 -13.66
N LYS A 234 -2.69 -9.89 -13.07
CA LYS A 234 -3.85 -9.18 -13.66
C LYS A 234 -3.79 -7.67 -13.45
N PHE A 235 -2.88 -7.17 -12.62
CA PHE A 235 -2.76 -5.76 -12.28
C PHE A 235 -1.50 -5.14 -12.88
N ASN A 236 -1.57 -3.84 -13.16
CA ASN A 236 -0.44 -3.09 -13.70
C ASN A 236 0.45 -2.55 -12.58
N ALA A 237 1.75 -2.45 -12.84
CA ALA A 237 2.66 -1.76 -11.95
C ALA A 237 2.31 -0.27 -11.84
N SER A 238 2.44 0.29 -10.64
CA SER A 238 2.30 1.72 -10.42
C SER A 238 3.43 2.49 -11.11
N ALA A 239 3.12 3.68 -11.63
CA ALA A 239 4.12 4.63 -12.11
C ALA A 239 4.94 5.27 -10.97
N GLY A 240 4.56 5.04 -9.71
CA GLY A 240 5.06 5.71 -8.50
C GLY A 240 6.54 5.53 -8.17
N GLY A 241 7.20 4.53 -8.76
CA GLY A 241 8.63 4.24 -8.52
C GLY A 241 9.59 4.80 -9.56
N LYS A 242 9.12 5.43 -10.65
CA LYS A 242 10.03 6.04 -11.62
C LYS A 242 10.46 7.41 -11.09
N THR A 243 11.68 7.50 -10.59
CA THR A 243 12.38 8.79 -10.57
C THR A 243 12.33 9.32 -12.00
N ASN A 244 11.79 10.52 -12.18
CA ASN A 244 11.95 11.24 -13.44
C ASN A 244 13.45 11.54 -13.57
N ALA A 245 14.20 10.62 -14.16
CA ALA A 245 15.39 11.00 -14.89
C ALA A 245 14.89 11.94 -15.97
N ALA A 246 15.17 13.23 -15.80
CA ALA A 246 14.88 14.24 -16.80
C ALA A 246 15.47 13.76 -18.13
N SER A 247 14.62 13.23 -19.01
CA SER A 247 14.98 13.00 -20.40
C SER A 247 15.13 14.39 -21.01
N THR A 248 16.38 14.85 -21.05
CA THR A 248 16.77 15.97 -21.90
C THR A 248 16.30 15.60 -23.31
N PRO A 249 15.47 16.42 -23.99
CA PRO A 249 15.08 16.13 -25.36
C PRO A 249 16.35 16.21 -26.21
N ARG A 250 16.80 15.03 -26.66
CA ARG A 250 17.87 14.90 -27.64
C ARG A 250 17.30 15.48 -28.93
N GLY A 251 17.81 16.66 -29.33
CA GLY A 251 17.36 17.36 -30.52
C GLY A 251 17.44 16.47 -31.75
N ASP A 252 16.30 16.30 -32.41
CA ASP A 252 16.24 15.68 -33.72
C ASP A 252 17.04 16.52 -34.71
N SER A 253 18.08 15.90 -35.27
CA SER A 253 18.84 16.46 -36.37
C SER A 253 17.98 16.41 -37.63
N PHE A 254 17.48 17.57 -38.05
CA PHE A 254 16.88 17.76 -39.37
C PHE A 254 17.94 17.52 -40.46
N GLY A 255 17.95 16.31 -41.02
CA GLY A 255 18.63 16.02 -42.27
C GLY A 255 17.80 16.54 -43.44
N LEU A 256 18.33 17.53 -44.16
CA LEU A 256 17.78 18.06 -45.42
C LEU A 256 17.56 16.92 -46.43
N LEU A 257 16.31 16.70 -46.84
CA LEU A 257 16.01 16.04 -48.11
C LEU A 257 15.89 17.12 -49.20
N ALA A 258 16.88 17.16 -50.07
CA ALA A 258 16.89 18.01 -51.25
C ALA A 258 15.77 17.58 -52.22
N THR A 259 14.87 18.50 -52.53
CA THR A 259 13.84 18.38 -53.56
C THR A 259 14.44 18.72 -54.92
N SER A 260 14.52 17.74 -55.82
CA SER A 260 14.77 17.97 -57.25
C SER A 260 13.49 17.70 -58.03
N LEU A 261 12.73 18.76 -58.33
CA LEU A 261 11.61 18.77 -59.27
C LEU A 261 11.91 19.81 -60.35
N VAL A 262 12.31 19.31 -61.51
CA VAL A 262 12.46 20.08 -62.74
C VAL A 262 11.06 20.33 -63.31
N LEU A 263 10.59 21.58 -63.30
CA LEU A 263 9.43 22.02 -64.06
C LEU A 263 9.91 22.66 -65.37
N ALA A 264 9.60 22.04 -66.50
CA ALA A 264 9.59 22.71 -67.79
C ALA A 264 8.26 23.46 -67.93
N ALA A 265 8.35 24.78 -68.08
CA ALA A 265 7.22 25.65 -68.39
C ALA A 265 7.11 25.83 -69.90
N PHE A 266 5.90 25.77 -70.45
CA PHE A 266 5.48 26.68 -71.52
C PHE A 266 3.97 26.94 -71.41
N ALA A 267 3.65 28.23 -71.41
CA ALA A 267 2.38 28.82 -71.02
C ALA A 267 1.32 28.80 -72.13
N PHE A 268 0.06 28.79 -71.70
CA PHE A 268 -1.12 29.11 -72.50
C PHE A 268 -1.23 30.61 -72.79
N ALA A 269 -1.68 30.96 -74.00
CA ALA A 269 -2.51 32.15 -74.23
C ALA A 269 -3.47 31.92 -75.42
N PHE A 270 -4.68 32.44 -75.28
CA PHE A 270 -5.89 32.28 -76.08
C PHE A 270 -5.98 33.21 -77.32
N ASN A 271 -6.91 32.86 -78.23
CA ASN A 271 -7.68 33.68 -79.19
C ASN A 271 -6.94 34.37 -80.35
N VAL A 272 -7.14 33.89 -81.59
CA VAL A 272 -8.26 34.18 -82.54
C VAL A 272 -8.52 32.91 -83.35
#